data_AF-T0PIP4-F1
#
_entry.id   AF-T0PIP4-F1
#
_cell.length_a   1.000
_cell.length_b   1.000
_cell.length_c   1.000
_cell.angle_alpha   90.00
_cell.angle_beta   90.00
_cell.angle_gamma   90.00
#
_symmetry.space_group_name_H-M   'P 1'
#
loop_
_entity.id
_entity.type
_entity.pdbx_description
1 polymer ?
#
loop_
_entity_poly.entity_id
_entity_poly.type
_entity_poly.pdbx_seq_one_letter_code
_entity_poly.pdbx_strand_id
1 'polypeptide(L)'
;MNEDKELLYRFIEGDDIAFESLVLKYRQGAIQFSMQFVHDYHIAEDIAQESFASIYVYKERYNFKASFKTYLFTIVRNKSIDYIRRNKKGVLEASEVVCDYSAEEIVIKQEEKIHLKNNNKSAKRRL
;
A
#
# COMPACT_ATOMS: atom_id res chain seq x y z
N MET A 1 -3.52 7.50 -18.81
CA MET A 1 -3.72 6.19 -18.13
C MET A 1 -2.67 6.11 -17.03
N ASN A 2 -2.99 5.65 -15.82
CA ASN A 2 -2.01 5.56 -14.74
C ASN A 2 -1.10 4.35 -15.00
N GLU A 3 0.22 4.56 -15.14
CA GLU A 3 1.23 3.52 -15.41
C GLU A 3 1.10 2.33 -14.45
N ASP A 4 0.87 2.59 -13.17
CA ASP A 4 0.70 1.53 -12.15
C ASP A 4 -0.53 0.68 -12.41
N LYS A 5 -1.59 1.29 -12.96
CA LYS A 5 -2.82 0.58 -13.30
C LYS A 5 -2.60 -0.38 -14.47
N GLU A 6 -1.81 0.03 -15.46
CA GLU A 6 -1.46 -0.80 -16.62
C GLU A 6 -0.61 -2.01 -16.21
N LEU A 7 0.45 -1.76 -15.43
CA LEU A 7 1.28 -2.83 -14.87
C LEU A 7 0.45 -3.82 -14.05
N LEU A 8 -0.51 -3.32 -13.27
CA LEU A 8 -1.39 -4.16 -12.47
C LEU A 8 -2.35 -5.00 -13.31
N TYR A 9 -2.91 -4.46 -14.40
CA TYR A 9 -3.74 -5.25 -15.33
C TYR A 9 -2.92 -6.38 -15.93
N ARG A 10 -1.75 -6.09 -16.48
CA ARG A 10 -0.85 -7.10 -17.06
C ARG A 10 -0.48 -8.18 -16.04
N PHE A 11 -0.17 -7.78 -14.81
CA PHE A 11 0.14 -8.73 -13.74
C PHE A 11 -1.03 -9.69 -13.44
N ILE A 12 -2.26 -9.17 -13.37
CA ILE A 12 -3.45 -10.01 -13.14
C ILE A 12 -3.64 -11.01 -14.29
N GLU A 13 -3.37 -10.59 -15.53
CA GLU A 13 -3.38 -11.46 -16.73
C GLU A 13 -2.21 -12.46 -16.80
N GLY A 14 -1.28 -12.44 -15.84
CA GLY A 14 -0.19 -13.42 -15.73
C GLY A 14 1.20 -12.91 -16.15
N ASP A 15 1.36 -11.61 -16.38
CA ASP A 15 2.66 -11.00 -16.68
C ASP A 15 3.48 -10.73 -15.41
N ASP A 16 4.39 -11.64 -15.08
CA ASP A 16 5.25 -11.51 -13.90
C ASP A 16 6.23 -10.32 -13.98
N ILE A 17 6.63 -9.90 -15.19
CA ILE A 17 7.53 -8.75 -15.39
C ILE A 17 6.82 -7.45 -15.01
N ALA A 18 5.51 -7.38 -15.26
CA ALA A 18 4.71 -6.24 -14.84
C ALA A 18 4.65 -6.13 -13.31
N PHE A 19 4.61 -7.25 -12.60
CA PHE A 19 4.69 -7.26 -11.14
C PHE A 19 6.09 -6.87 -10.63
N GLU A 20 7.15 -7.39 -11.25
CA GLU A 20 8.53 -7.02 -10.92
C GLU A 20 8.72 -5.49 -11.00
N SER A 21 8.17 -4.87 -12.05
CA SER A 21 8.19 -3.41 -12.21
C SER A 21 7.51 -2.67 -11.05
N LEU A 22 6.38 -3.20 -10.55
CA LEU A 22 5.71 -2.66 -9.36
C LEU A 22 6.55 -2.86 -8.09
N VAL A 23 7.17 -4.02 -7.92
CA VAL A 23 8.05 -4.31 -6.77
C VAL A 23 9.23 -3.35 -6.76
N LEU A 24 9.95 -3.21 -7.88
CA LEU A 24 11.09 -2.30 -8.00
C LEU A 24 10.72 -0.85 -7.68
N LYS A 25 9.54 -0.41 -8.13
CA LYS A 25 9.03 0.95 -7.90
C LYS A 25 8.68 1.23 -6.44
N TYR A 26 8.11 0.25 -5.72
CA TYR A 26 7.52 0.48 -4.39
C TYR A 26 8.28 -0.14 -3.22
N ARG A 27 9.21 -1.08 -3.44
CA ARG A 27 9.90 -1.81 -2.37
C ARG A 27 10.52 -0.87 -1.34
N GLN A 28 11.33 0.10 -1.78
CA GLN A 28 12.01 1.01 -0.85
C GLN A 28 11.02 1.84 -0.03
N GLY A 29 9.93 2.31 -0.64
CA GLY A 29 8.89 3.07 0.05
C GLY A 29 8.09 2.22 1.06
N ALA A 30 7.83 0.95 0.74
CA ALA A 30 7.17 0.02 1.65
C ALA A 30 8.04 -0.27 2.88
N ILE A 31 9.35 -0.48 2.70
CA ILE A 31 10.31 -0.68 3.80
C ILE A 31 10.36 0.56 4.69
N GLN A 32 10.57 1.74 4.10
CA GLN A 32 10.62 3.00 4.86
C GLN A 32 9.32 3.31 5.62
N PHE A 33 8.18 2.92 5.05
CA PHE A 33 6.90 3.06 5.73
C PHE A 33 6.75 2.08 6.88
N SER A 34 7.08 0.80 6.68
CA SER A 34 7.05 -0.20 7.77
C SER A 34 8.01 0.16 8.91
N MET A 35 9.17 0.73 8.60
CA MET A 35 10.14 1.25 9.57
C MET A 35 9.56 2.24 10.58
N GLN A 36 8.57 3.03 10.19
CA GLN A 36 7.89 3.99 11.09
C GLN A 36 7.09 3.31 12.21
N PHE A 37 6.81 2.01 12.06
CA PHE A 37 6.08 1.20 13.02
C PHE A 37 7.03 0.29 13.80
N VAL A 38 7.86 -0.48 13.10
CA VAL A 38 8.63 -1.57 13.72
C VAL A 38 10.02 -1.16 14.20
N HIS A 39 10.53 -0.01 13.75
CA HIS A 39 11.83 0.55 14.15
C HIS A 39 13.04 -0.39 13.95
N ASP A 40 12.92 -1.37 13.06
CA ASP A 40 13.96 -2.35 12.71
C ASP A 40 13.94 -2.60 11.20
N TYR A 41 15.10 -2.43 10.55
CA TYR A 41 15.21 -2.51 9.10
C TYR A 41 14.92 -3.91 8.57
N HIS A 42 15.46 -4.95 9.21
CA HIS A 42 15.29 -6.32 8.76
C HIS A 42 13.84 -6.75 8.88
N ILE A 43 13.19 -6.40 9.98
CA ILE A 43 11.76 -6.66 10.16
C ILE A 43 10.91 -5.88 9.15
N ALA A 44 11.23 -4.61 8.91
CA ALA A 44 10.52 -3.80 7.93
C ALA A 44 10.69 -4.34 6.50
N GLU A 45 11.88 -4.84 6.18
CA GLU A 45 12.17 -5.53 4.93
C GLU A 45 11.33 -6.79 4.78
N ASP A 46 11.31 -7.66 5.78
CA ASP A 46 10.51 -8.88 5.79
C ASP A 46 9.02 -8.59 5.62
N ILE A 47 8.49 -7.60 6.33
CA ILE A 47 7.09 -7.17 6.18
C ILE A 47 6.79 -6.69 4.77
N ALA A 48 7.69 -5.91 4.16
CA ALA A 48 7.53 -5.45 2.79
C ALA A 48 7.53 -6.63 1.81
N GLN A 49 8.48 -7.56 1.95
CA GLN A 49 8.56 -8.77 1.13
C GLN A 49 7.29 -9.62 1.25
N GLU A 50 6.83 -9.90 2.48
CA GLU A 50 5.59 -10.64 2.72
C GLU A 50 4.36 -9.92 2.15
N SER A 51 4.34 -8.58 2.15
CA SER A 51 3.26 -7.79 1.58
C SER A 51 3.19 -7.99 0.07
N PHE A 52 4.32 -7.90 -0.63
CA PHE A 52 4.36 -8.19 -2.07
C PHE A 52 4.01 -9.64 -2.37
N ALA A 53 4.54 -10.61 -1.60
CA ALA A 53 4.19 -12.02 -1.77
C ALA A 53 2.68 -12.26 -1.59
N SER A 54 2.05 -11.59 -0.62
CA SER A 54 0.60 -11.67 -0.40
C SER A 54 -0.17 -11.11 -1.61
N ILE A 55 0.26 -9.97 -2.17
CA ILE A 55 -0.35 -9.41 -3.38
C ILE A 55 -0.16 -10.37 -4.56
N TYR A 56 1.02 -10.99 -4.67
CA TYR A 56 1.32 -11.92 -5.75
C TYR A 56 0.35 -13.11 -5.75
N VAL A 57 0.21 -13.77 -4.59
CA VAL A 57 -0.63 -14.95 -4.39
C VAL A 57 -2.13 -14.62 -4.52
N TYR A 58 -2.56 -13.45 -4.04
CA TYR A 58 -3.98 -13.08 -4.00
C TYR A 58 -4.37 -12.01 -5.02
N LYS A 59 -3.67 -11.96 -6.17
CA LYS A 59 -3.84 -10.93 -7.21
C LYS A 59 -5.28 -10.75 -7.69
N GLU A 60 -6.05 -11.84 -7.74
CA GLU A 60 -7.46 -11.84 -8.14
C GLU A 60 -8.38 -11.09 -7.16
N ARG A 61 -7.94 -10.87 -5.91
CA ARG A 61 -8.73 -10.13 -4.91
C ARG A 61 -8.71 -8.62 -5.14
N TYR A 62 -7.84 -8.13 -6.01
CA TYR A 62 -7.74 -6.71 -6.30
C TYR A 62 -8.92 -6.24 -7.18
N ASN A 63 -9.69 -5.27 -6.70
CA ASN A 63 -10.95 -4.84 -7.33
C ASN A 63 -10.87 -3.46 -8.02
N PHE A 64 -9.67 -2.91 -8.24
CA PHE A 64 -9.43 -1.61 -8.89
C PHE A 64 -10.14 -0.39 -8.29
N LYS A 65 -10.71 -0.50 -7.07
CA LYS A 65 -11.34 0.63 -6.38
C LYS A 65 -10.35 1.59 -5.75
N ALA A 66 -9.15 1.12 -5.44
CA ALA A 66 -8.03 1.91 -4.93
C ALA A 66 -6.88 1.91 -5.94
N SER A 67 -5.88 2.77 -5.77
CA SER A 67 -4.61 2.63 -6.50
C SER A 67 -3.77 1.48 -5.93
N PHE A 68 -2.85 0.93 -6.74
CA PHE A 68 -1.91 -0.10 -6.27
C PHE A 68 -1.13 0.36 -5.04
N LYS A 69 -0.68 1.63 -5.05
CA LYS A 69 -0.02 2.26 -3.92
C LYS A 69 -0.90 2.19 -2.66
N THR A 70 -2.15 2.65 -2.73
CA THR A 70 -3.06 2.60 -1.58
C THR A 70 -3.25 1.18 -1.05
N TYR A 71 -3.39 0.21 -1.96
CA TYR A 71 -3.57 -1.19 -1.60
C TYR A 71 -2.32 -1.78 -0.91
N LEU A 72 -1.13 -1.56 -1.48
CA LEU A 72 0.14 -2.02 -0.92
C LEU A 72 0.38 -1.46 0.47
N PHE A 73 0.25 -0.15 0.66
CA PHE A 73 0.57 0.49 1.94
C PHE A 73 -0.45 0.11 3.03
N THR A 74 -1.69 -0.20 2.67
CA THR A 74 -2.68 -0.81 3.59
C THR A 74 -2.19 -2.17 4.10
N ILE A 75 -1.72 -3.05 3.21
CA ILE A 75 -1.21 -4.38 3.60
C ILE A 75 0.03 -4.25 4.49
N VAL A 76 0.99 -3.39 4.10
CA VAL A 76 2.24 -3.17 4.84
C VAL A 76 1.95 -2.67 6.26
N ARG A 77 1.02 -1.71 6.41
CA ARG A 77 0.57 -1.27 7.74
C ARG A 77 0.02 -2.45 8.54
N ASN A 78 -0.95 -3.17 7.98
CA ASN A 78 -1.67 -4.19 8.73
C ASN A 78 -0.70 -5.25 9.27
N LYS A 79 0.24 -5.69 8.42
CA LYS A 79 1.33 -6.60 8.81
C LYS A 79 2.27 -5.99 9.87
N SER A 80 2.59 -4.70 9.77
CA SER A 80 3.41 -4.00 10.77
C SER A 80 2.72 -3.93 12.14
N ILE A 81 1.43 -3.58 12.17
CA ILE A 81 0.63 -3.56 13.39
C ILE A 81 0.49 -4.98 13.97
N ASP A 82 0.27 -5.98 13.12
CA ASP A 82 0.21 -7.38 13.55
C ASP A 82 1.53 -7.89 14.13
N TYR A 83 2.67 -7.51 13.54
CA TYR A 83 3.99 -7.79 14.10
C TYR A 83 4.12 -7.19 15.51
N ILE A 84 3.81 -5.90 15.67
CA ILE A 84 3.88 -5.23 16.98
C ILE A 84 2.95 -5.90 17.99
N ARG A 85 1.72 -6.21 17.60
CA ARG A 85 0.73 -6.88 18.47
C ARG A 85 1.22 -8.25 18.94
N ARG A 86 1.89 -9.02 18.08
CA ARG A 86 2.44 -10.33 18.44
C ARG A 86 3.65 -10.22 19.36
N ASN A 87 4.53 -9.25 19.13
CA ASN A 87 5.73 -9.08 19.96
C ASN A 87 5.46 -8.41 21.31
N LYS A 88 4.45 -7.52 21.39
CA LYS A 88 3.98 -6.98 22.67
C LYS A 88 3.34 -8.05 23.56
N LYS A 89 2.80 -9.15 23.01
CA LYS A 89 2.25 -10.23 23.85
C LYS A 89 3.29 -10.98 24.69
N GLY A 90 4.59 -10.77 24.47
CA GLY A 90 5.67 -11.30 25.30
C GLY A 90 6.10 -10.39 26.46
N VAL A 91 5.65 -9.12 26.50
CA VAL A 91 5.97 -8.15 27.54
C VAL A 91 4.66 -7.51 27.98
N LEU A 92 4.23 -7.82 29.20
CA LEU A 92 3.00 -7.31 29.81
C LEU A 92 2.81 -5.79 29.53
N GLU A 93 1.55 -5.44 29.27
CA GLU A 93 0.98 -4.10 29.02
C GLU A 93 0.86 -3.64 27.56
N ALA A 94 -0.39 -3.70 27.10
CA ALA A 94 -0.88 -3.10 25.87
C ALA A 94 -0.78 -1.57 25.94
N SER A 95 0.41 -1.03 25.66
CA SER A 95 0.50 0.36 25.24
C SER A 95 -0.23 0.49 23.89
N GLU A 96 -1.31 1.26 23.89
CA GLU A 96 -2.01 1.73 22.69
C GLU A 96 -0.99 2.32 21.73
N VAL A 97 -0.69 1.61 20.65
CA VAL A 97 0.04 2.22 19.53
C VAL A 97 -0.96 3.10 18.81
N VAL A 98 -1.14 4.32 19.32
CA VAL A 98 -1.74 5.40 18.55
C VAL A 98 -0.65 5.88 17.60
N CYS A 99 -0.53 5.22 16.45
CA CYS A 99 0.18 5.82 15.33
C CYS A 99 -0.73 6.91 14.75
N ASP A 100 -0.44 8.15 15.14
CA ASP A 100 -1.21 9.38 14.87
C ASP A 100 -1.21 9.83 13.39
N TYR A 101 -1.01 8.90 12.45
CA TYR A 101 -1.36 9.12 11.05
C TYR A 101 -1.93 7.85 10.45
N SER A 102 -3.25 7.87 10.28
CA SER A 102 -3.89 7.04 9.28
C SER A 102 -3.36 7.49 7.90
N ALA A 103 -2.35 6.81 7.35
CA ALA A 103 -2.12 6.65 5.93
C ALA A 103 -3.41 6.40 5.11
N GLU A 104 -4.52 5.90 5.69
CA GLU A 104 -5.81 6.04 5.03
C GLU A 104 -6.19 7.53 4.92
N GLU A 105 -6.09 8.32 5.97
CA GLU A 105 -6.37 9.78 5.97
C GLU A 105 -5.44 10.63 5.08
N ILE A 106 -4.16 10.27 4.93
CA ILE A 106 -3.22 10.97 4.01
C ILE A 106 -3.52 10.61 2.55
N VAL A 107 -3.83 9.34 2.27
CA VAL A 107 -4.03 8.84 0.90
C VAL A 107 -5.44 9.13 0.39
N ILE A 108 -6.47 8.99 1.23
CA ILE A 108 -7.88 9.33 0.93
C ILE A 108 -8.02 10.81 0.59
N LYS A 109 -7.43 11.73 1.40
CA LYS A 109 -7.48 13.18 1.10
C LYS A 109 -6.77 13.56 -0.21
N GLN A 110 -5.81 12.75 -0.67
CA GLN A 110 -5.13 12.97 -1.95
C GLN A 110 -5.91 12.40 -3.14
N GLU A 111 -6.49 11.20 -3.01
CA GLU A 111 -7.30 10.57 -4.06
C GLU A 111 -8.66 11.28 -4.27
N GLU A 112 -9.31 11.79 -3.21
CA GLU A 112 -10.53 12.60 -3.30
C GLU A 112 -10.30 13.94 -4.05
N LYS A 113 -9.16 14.60 -3.81
CA LYS A 113 -8.78 15.82 -4.54
C LYS A 113 -8.53 15.58 -6.03
N ILE A 114 -8.05 14.39 -6.40
CA ILE A 114 -7.79 14.03 -7.80
C ILE A 114 -9.11 13.73 -8.54
N HIS A 115 -10.04 13.01 -7.90
CA HIS A 115 -11.37 12.75 -8.47
C HIS A 115 -12.20 14.03 -8.65
N LEU A 116 -12.17 14.95 -7.69
CA LEU A 116 -12.90 16.21 -7.78
C LEU A 116 -12.34 17.15 -8.87
N LYS A 117 -11.02 17.14 -9.09
CA LYS A 117 -10.37 17.92 -10.17
C LYS A 117 -10.66 17.38 -11.57
N ASN A 118 -10.78 16.06 -11.73
CA ASN A 118 -11.03 15.43 -13.03
C ASN A 118 -12.48 15.58 -13.53
N ASN A 119 -13.46 15.59 -12.62
CA ASN A 119 -14.86 15.93 -12.96
C ASN A 119 -15.01 17.39 -13.40
N ASN A 120 -14.31 18.33 -12.74
CA ASN A 120 -14.38 19.75 -13.09
C ASN A 120 -13.62 20.13 -14.37
N LYS A 121 -12.60 19.35 -14.80
CA LYS A 121 -11.88 19.56 -16.06
C LYS A 121 -12.66 19.09 -17.29
N SER A 122 -13.50 18.06 -17.12
CA SER A 122 -14.34 17.50 -18.19
C SER A 122 -15.55 18.39 -18.49
N ALA A 123 -16.06 19.12 -17.51
CA ALA A 123 -17.13 20.11 -17.67
C ALA A 123 -16.67 21.39 -18.40
N LYS A 124 -15.39 21.76 -18.31
CA LYS A 124 -14.82 23.00 -18.93
C LYS A 124 -14.31 22.83 -20.37
N ARG A 125 -14.31 21.63 -20.95
CA ARG A 125 -13.88 21.38 -22.34
C ARG A 125 -15.04 21.27 -23.34
N ARG A 126 -16.28 21.52 -22.89
CA ARG A 126 -17.51 21.50 -23.70
C ARG A 126 -18.18 22.88 -23.82
N LEU A 127 -17.45 23.96 -23.51
CA LEU A 127 -17.84 25.35 -23.73
C LEU A 127 -16.84 26.01 -24.67
#